data_AF-A0A429N206-F1
#
_entry.id   AF-A0A429N206-F1
#
_cell.length_a   1.000
_cell.length_b   1.000
_cell.length_c   1.000
_cell.angle_alpha   90.00
_cell.angle_beta   90.00
_cell.angle_gamma   90.00
#
_symmetry.space_group_name_H-M   'P 1'
#
loop_
_entity.id
_entity.type
_entity.pdbx_description
1 polymer ?
#
loop_
_entity_poly.entity_id
_entity_poly.type
_entity_poly.pdbx_seq_one_letter_code
_entity_poly.pdbx_strand_id
1 'polypeptide(L)'
;MSEPLQYITLTAPDGEIIGYAWTDGTQLGLVDRAASSSAAYKAGIAWSNRMQDAHRRGLTPAGVLALFSHEPGASPVTEAADMAALEELARIVTPADDQRLLDQLAPAGHPSWRELAEAYDALTDEDRDVTWGGGEKSPSGAIQMPYPVYSEPLRRVVRALNEVGAVTPEHRWMDNPMPEVPADGRLMTAADAVRAATAVVRGERFSEGTIAHAVKDGLLDAVVASLRAWAAAQGSTAGPAPSAPA
;
A
#
# COMPACT_ATOMS: atom_id res chain seq x y z
N MET A 1 -4.75 15.16 35.84
CA MET A 1 -4.72 13.84 35.17
C MET A 1 -5.44 14.05 33.85
N SER A 2 -4.79 13.81 32.73
CA SER A 2 -5.44 13.92 31.41
C SER A 2 -6.53 12.85 31.32
N GLU A 3 -7.70 13.21 30.83
CA GLU A 3 -8.74 12.22 30.54
C GLU A 3 -8.23 11.23 29.49
N PRO A 4 -8.56 9.93 29.59
CA PRO A 4 -8.11 8.93 28.62
C PRO A 4 -8.73 9.21 27.25
N LEU A 5 -7.98 8.90 26.19
CA LEU A 5 -8.45 9.04 24.82
C LEU A 5 -9.59 8.03 24.59
N GLN A 6 -10.75 8.49 24.17
CA GLN A 6 -11.88 7.61 23.86
C GLN A 6 -11.96 7.39 22.35
N TYR A 7 -12.28 6.17 21.92
CA TYR A 7 -12.42 5.84 20.51
C TYR A 7 -13.47 4.76 20.24
N ILE A 8 -13.94 4.71 18.99
CA ILE A 8 -14.68 3.58 18.42
C ILE A 8 -13.89 3.01 17.24
N THR A 9 -13.95 1.70 17.07
CA THR A 9 -13.44 1.02 15.87
C THR A 9 -14.53 1.09 14.80
N LEU A 10 -14.17 1.53 13.60
CA LEU A 10 -15.05 1.56 12.45
C LEU A 10 -14.73 0.40 11.52
N THR A 11 -15.75 -0.33 11.08
CA THR A 11 -15.63 -1.46 10.16
C THR A 11 -16.51 -1.28 8.92
N ALA A 12 -16.01 -1.73 7.79
CA ALA A 12 -16.78 -1.86 6.56
C ALA A 12 -17.78 -3.04 6.66
N PRO A 13 -18.78 -3.13 5.76
CA PRO A 13 -19.79 -4.20 5.80
C PRO A 13 -19.24 -5.63 5.69
N ASP A 14 -18.05 -5.79 5.10
CA ASP A 14 -17.32 -7.06 4.98
C ASP A 14 -16.49 -7.40 6.23
N GLY A 15 -16.49 -6.53 7.25
CA GLY A 15 -15.75 -6.69 8.48
C GLY A 15 -14.34 -6.10 8.46
N GLU A 16 -13.88 -5.52 7.34
CA GLU A 16 -12.59 -4.83 7.30
C GLU A 16 -12.58 -3.63 8.25
N ILE A 17 -11.52 -3.48 9.05
CA ILE A 17 -11.37 -2.30 9.90
C ILE A 17 -10.95 -1.10 9.03
N ILE A 18 -11.79 -0.07 9.02
CA ILE A 18 -11.57 1.21 8.36
C ILE A 18 -10.52 2.03 9.12
N GLY A 19 -10.68 2.11 10.43
CA GLY A 19 -9.90 3.01 11.29
C GLY A 19 -10.59 3.24 12.64
N TYR A 20 -10.16 4.30 13.32
CA TYR A 20 -10.61 4.61 14.67
C TYR A 20 -11.03 6.08 14.76
N ALA A 21 -12.31 6.31 15.07
CA ALA A 21 -12.77 7.65 15.40
C ALA A 21 -12.54 7.90 16.88
N TRP A 22 -12.00 9.05 17.24
CA TRP A 22 -11.50 9.31 18.60
C TRP A 22 -11.79 10.72 19.09
N THR A 23 -11.76 10.89 20.42
CA THR A 23 -11.81 12.17 21.12
C THR A 23 -10.87 12.19 22.32
N ASP A 24 -10.32 13.37 22.61
CA ASP A 24 -9.63 13.67 23.88
C ASP A 24 -10.50 14.50 24.84
N GLY A 25 -11.80 14.59 24.54
CA GLY A 25 -12.78 15.44 25.23
C GLY A 25 -12.98 16.81 24.59
N THR A 26 -11.98 17.30 23.85
CA THR A 26 -11.99 18.63 23.20
C THR A 26 -11.98 18.57 21.68
N GLN A 27 -11.32 17.58 21.10
CA GLN A 27 -11.17 17.38 19.67
C GLN A 27 -11.84 16.08 19.23
N LEU A 28 -12.28 16.05 17.98
CA LEU A 28 -12.79 14.85 17.33
C LEU A 28 -11.93 14.57 16.10
N GLY A 29 -11.45 13.34 15.97
CA GLY A 29 -10.61 12.94 14.85
C GLY A 29 -10.91 11.53 14.35
N LEU A 30 -10.27 11.20 13.24
CA LEU A 30 -10.24 9.87 12.67
C LEU A 30 -8.78 9.50 12.39
N VAL A 31 -8.36 8.33 12.85
CA VAL A 31 -7.11 7.70 12.43
C VAL A 31 -7.45 6.58 11.46
N ASP A 32 -7.04 6.72 10.21
CA ASP A 32 -7.19 5.66 9.20
C ASP A 32 -6.24 4.50 9.51
N ARG A 33 -6.65 3.26 9.24
CA ARG A 33 -5.69 2.14 9.24
C ARG A 33 -4.71 2.26 8.08
N ALA A 34 -3.42 2.08 8.37
CA ALA A 34 -2.34 2.14 7.39
C ALA A 34 -2.50 1.11 6.25
N ALA A 35 -3.04 -0.06 6.60
CA ALA A 35 -3.28 -1.15 5.67
C ALA A 35 -4.68 -1.15 5.02
N SER A 36 -5.51 -0.11 5.20
CA SER A 36 -6.90 -0.09 4.70
C SER A 36 -7.03 -0.22 3.18
N SER A 37 -8.11 -0.86 2.73
CA SER A 37 -8.50 -0.94 1.31
C SER A 37 -8.96 0.39 0.75
N SER A 38 -8.99 0.47 -0.58
CA SER A 38 -9.59 1.59 -1.28
C SER A 38 -11.09 1.77 -0.93
N ALA A 39 -11.80 0.67 -0.65
CA ALA A 39 -13.20 0.71 -0.24
C ALA A 39 -13.35 1.19 1.20
N ALA A 40 -12.55 0.65 2.13
CA ALA A 40 -12.51 1.05 3.53
C ALA A 40 -12.15 2.52 3.68
N TYR A 41 -11.17 3.02 2.91
CA TYR A 41 -10.82 4.44 2.93
C TYR A 41 -11.99 5.35 2.51
N LYS A 42 -12.70 5.01 1.42
CA LYS A 42 -13.89 5.75 0.99
C LYS A 42 -14.98 5.73 2.05
N ALA A 43 -15.17 4.59 2.73
CA ALA A 43 -16.10 4.48 3.83
C ALA A 43 -15.67 5.35 5.03
N GLY A 44 -14.37 5.42 5.34
CA GLY A 44 -13.81 6.32 6.35
C GLY A 44 -14.10 7.79 6.09
N ILE A 45 -13.98 8.25 4.84
CA ILE A 45 -14.37 9.61 4.44
C ILE A 45 -15.85 9.86 4.71
N ALA A 46 -16.73 8.90 4.39
CA ALA A 46 -18.16 9.03 4.64
C ALA A 46 -18.47 9.11 6.14
N TRP A 47 -17.82 8.28 6.97
CA TRP A 47 -17.91 8.35 8.43
C TRP A 47 -17.43 9.70 8.98
N SER A 48 -16.26 10.15 8.56
CA SER A 48 -15.68 11.44 8.96
C SER A 48 -16.63 12.60 8.67
N ASN A 49 -17.16 12.68 7.45
CA ASN A 49 -18.11 13.72 7.06
C ASN A 49 -19.38 13.73 7.94
N ARG A 50 -19.92 12.56 8.25
CA ARG A 50 -21.13 12.43 9.09
C ARG A 50 -20.86 12.85 10.54
N MET A 51 -19.73 12.44 11.10
CA MET A 51 -19.34 12.81 12.45
C MET A 51 -19.05 14.32 12.57
N GLN A 52 -18.36 14.90 11.60
CA GLN A 52 -18.13 16.34 11.53
C GLN A 52 -19.45 17.11 11.40
N ASP A 53 -20.41 16.61 10.61
CA ASP A 53 -21.74 17.22 10.54
C ASP A 53 -22.46 17.21 11.89
N ALA A 54 -22.44 16.08 12.59
CA ALA A 54 -23.01 15.95 13.92
C ALA A 54 -22.37 16.90 14.94
N HIS A 55 -21.04 17.05 14.89
CA HIS A 55 -20.31 18.01 15.70
C HIS A 55 -20.71 19.46 15.39
N ARG A 56 -20.78 19.85 14.10
CA ARG A 56 -21.23 21.18 13.66
C ARG A 56 -22.66 21.51 14.10
N ARG A 57 -23.50 20.48 14.30
CA ARG A 57 -24.87 20.63 14.82
C ARG A 57 -24.93 20.78 16.34
N GLY A 58 -23.79 20.87 17.01
CA GLY A 58 -23.69 21.24 18.43
C GLY A 58 -23.46 20.07 19.39
N LEU A 59 -23.24 18.85 18.88
CA LEU A 59 -22.82 17.75 19.75
C LEU A 59 -21.35 17.95 20.18
N THR A 60 -21.07 17.68 21.45
CA THR A 60 -19.69 17.61 21.94
C THR A 60 -18.95 16.44 21.28
N PRO A 61 -17.61 16.46 21.16
CA PRO A 61 -16.84 15.34 20.61
C PRO A 61 -17.19 13.98 21.25
N ALA A 62 -17.29 13.92 22.57
CA ALA A 62 -17.73 12.72 23.29
C ALA A 62 -19.18 12.33 22.96
N GLY A 63 -20.08 13.31 22.81
CA GLY A 63 -21.46 13.08 22.39
C GLY A 63 -21.56 12.52 20.96
N VAL A 64 -20.69 12.96 20.06
CA VAL A 64 -20.61 12.40 18.69
C VAL A 64 -20.16 10.94 18.74
N LEU A 65 -19.11 10.60 19.50
CA LEU A 65 -18.67 9.21 19.62
C LEU A 65 -19.73 8.31 20.25
N ALA A 66 -20.38 8.77 21.32
CA ALA A 66 -21.45 8.02 21.96
C ALA A 66 -22.60 7.74 20.97
N LEU A 67 -23.02 8.76 20.20
CA LEU A 67 -24.06 8.61 19.17
C LEU A 67 -23.66 7.57 18.11
N PHE A 68 -22.45 7.68 17.58
CA PHE A 68 -21.98 6.83 16.47
C PHE A 68 -21.62 5.41 16.92
N SER A 69 -21.31 5.18 18.20
CA SER A 69 -21.02 3.85 18.77
C SER A 69 -22.20 2.86 18.69
N HIS A 70 -23.40 3.36 18.45
CA HIS A 70 -24.61 2.54 18.31
C HIS A 70 -24.95 2.20 16.86
N GLU A 71 -24.18 2.70 15.91
CA GLU A 71 -24.42 2.44 14.50
C GLU A 71 -23.83 1.12 14.01
N PRO A 72 -24.45 0.48 13.00
CA PRO A 72 -23.84 -0.66 12.34
C PRO A 72 -22.44 -0.34 11.81
N GLY A 73 -21.47 -1.20 12.13
CA GLY A 73 -20.07 -1.00 11.74
C GLY A 73 -19.27 -0.10 12.68
N ALA A 74 -19.81 0.26 13.85
CA ALA A 74 -19.06 0.88 14.93
C ALA A 74 -18.99 -0.06 16.15
N SER A 75 -17.83 -0.09 16.81
CA SER A 75 -17.72 -0.72 18.13
C SER A 75 -18.30 0.17 19.23
N PRO A 76 -18.57 -0.38 20.42
CA PRO A 76 -18.74 0.43 21.62
C PRO A 76 -17.53 1.34 21.86
N VAL A 77 -17.77 2.46 22.57
CA VAL A 77 -16.70 3.37 22.99
C VAL A 77 -15.72 2.62 23.90
N THR A 78 -14.44 2.70 23.57
CA THR A 78 -13.31 2.11 24.28
C THR A 78 -12.29 3.20 24.59
N GLU A 79 -11.33 2.92 25.47
CA GLU A 79 -10.28 3.85 25.88
C GLU A 79 -8.91 3.41 25.37
N ALA A 80 -8.09 4.37 24.95
CA ALA A 80 -6.67 4.23 24.70
C ALA A 80 -5.91 5.16 25.66
N ALA A 81 -4.66 4.82 25.96
CA ALA A 81 -3.83 5.62 26.88
C ALA A 81 -3.61 7.04 26.35
N ASP A 82 -3.32 7.16 25.05
CA ASP A 82 -3.07 8.41 24.33
C ASP A 82 -3.20 8.21 22.81
N MET A 83 -2.92 9.28 22.05
CA MET A 83 -2.91 9.25 20.59
C MET A 83 -1.90 8.24 20.01
N ALA A 84 -0.71 8.15 20.61
CA ALA A 84 0.36 7.30 20.09
C ALA A 84 -0.03 5.82 20.16
N ALA A 85 -0.73 5.41 21.22
CA ALA A 85 -1.29 4.06 21.33
C ALA A 85 -2.34 3.77 20.25
N LEU A 86 -3.17 4.75 19.90
CA LEU A 86 -4.18 4.60 18.85
C LEU A 86 -3.55 4.54 17.45
N GLU A 87 -2.54 5.37 17.18
CA GLU A 87 -1.78 5.32 15.94
C GLU A 87 -1.02 4.00 15.79
N GLU A 88 -0.46 3.46 16.87
CA GLU A 88 0.18 2.14 16.85
C GLU A 88 -0.82 1.04 16.51
N LEU A 89 -2.00 1.08 17.13
CA LEU A 89 -3.09 0.16 16.78
C LEU A 89 -3.47 0.27 15.29
N ALA A 90 -3.48 1.48 14.73
CA ALA A 90 -3.77 1.72 13.32
C ALA A 90 -2.66 1.27 12.35
N ARG A 91 -1.42 1.10 12.83
CA ARG A 91 -0.28 0.61 12.05
C ARG A 91 -0.19 -0.91 11.98
N ILE A 92 -0.86 -1.65 12.87
CA ILE A 92 -0.85 -3.12 12.85
C ILE A 92 -1.30 -3.60 11.47
N VAL A 93 -0.53 -4.49 10.84
CA VAL A 93 -0.88 -5.19 9.60
C VAL A 93 -1.28 -6.62 9.95
N THR A 94 -2.37 -7.11 9.39
CA THR A 94 -2.91 -8.44 9.63
C THR A 94 -2.71 -9.35 8.41
N PRO A 95 -2.75 -10.69 8.58
CA PRO A 95 -2.70 -11.62 7.45
C PRO A 95 -3.82 -11.41 6.42
N ALA A 96 -4.98 -10.90 6.83
CA ALA A 96 -6.07 -10.58 5.90
C ALA A 96 -5.71 -9.37 5.01
N ASP A 97 -4.97 -8.40 5.53
CA ASP A 97 -4.49 -7.26 4.74
C ASP A 97 -3.45 -7.72 3.71
N ASP A 98 -2.53 -8.59 4.10
CA ASP A 98 -1.57 -9.21 3.18
C ASP A 98 -2.27 -10.03 2.11
N GLN A 99 -3.23 -10.86 2.49
CA GLN A 99 -4.00 -11.67 1.55
C GLN A 99 -4.72 -10.81 0.52
N ARG A 100 -5.31 -9.68 0.93
CA ARG A 100 -5.98 -8.76 0.00
C ARG A 100 -5.02 -8.20 -1.05
N LEU A 101 -3.76 -7.94 -0.70
CA LEU A 101 -2.73 -7.55 -1.68
C LEU A 101 -2.37 -8.69 -2.63
N LEU A 102 -2.25 -9.91 -2.12
CA LEU A 102 -1.95 -11.10 -2.93
C LEU A 102 -3.11 -11.46 -3.87
N ASP A 103 -4.35 -11.21 -3.48
CA ASP A 103 -5.54 -11.43 -4.30
C ASP A 103 -5.58 -10.50 -5.55
N GLN A 104 -4.75 -9.44 -5.57
CA GLN A 104 -4.59 -8.58 -6.75
C GLN A 104 -3.66 -9.20 -7.80
N LEU A 105 -2.82 -10.16 -7.40
CA LEU A 105 -1.85 -10.76 -8.30
C LEU A 105 -2.53 -11.66 -9.32
N ALA A 106 -2.04 -11.61 -10.55
CA ALA A 106 -2.49 -12.54 -11.58
C ALA A 106 -2.24 -14.00 -11.13
N PRO A 107 -3.11 -14.96 -11.47
CA PRO A 107 -2.89 -16.37 -11.15
C PRO A 107 -1.52 -16.85 -11.65
N ALA A 108 -0.84 -17.76 -10.94
CA ALA A 108 0.54 -18.17 -11.26
C ALA A 108 0.75 -18.70 -12.70
N GLY A 109 -0.28 -19.27 -13.33
CA GLY A 109 -0.24 -19.73 -14.73
C GLY A 109 -0.49 -18.64 -15.78
N HIS A 110 -0.77 -17.39 -15.36
CA HIS A 110 -1.06 -16.29 -16.26
C HIS A 110 0.19 -15.87 -17.05
N PRO A 111 0.08 -15.58 -18.37
CA PRO A 111 1.24 -15.27 -19.22
C PRO A 111 2.06 -14.05 -18.78
N SER A 112 1.48 -13.10 -18.03
CA SER A 112 2.21 -11.93 -17.51
C SER A 112 3.35 -12.31 -16.55
N TRP A 113 3.29 -13.46 -15.88
CA TRP A 113 4.40 -13.95 -15.06
C TRP A 113 5.62 -14.33 -15.90
N ARG A 114 5.39 -14.90 -17.08
CA ARG A 114 6.46 -15.19 -18.04
C ARG A 114 7.06 -13.91 -18.60
N GLU A 115 6.20 -12.95 -18.97
CA GLU A 115 6.64 -11.64 -19.44
C GLU A 115 7.49 -10.92 -18.39
N LEU A 116 7.10 -10.93 -17.11
CA LEU A 116 7.89 -10.34 -16.03
C LEU A 116 9.26 -11.01 -15.91
N ALA A 117 9.31 -12.35 -15.96
CA ALA A 117 10.57 -13.08 -15.89
C ALA A 117 11.47 -12.76 -17.08
N GLU A 118 10.96 -12.83 -18.31
CA GLU A 118 11.73 -12.55 -19.53
C GLU A 118 12.18 -11.09 -19.63
N ALA A 119 11.33 -10.14 -19.25
CA ALA A 119 11.68 -8.72 -19.22
C ALA A 119 12.80 -8.45 -18.23
N TYR A 120 12.73 -9.05 -17.05
CA TYR A 120 13.73 -8.87 -16.00
C TYR A 120 15.06 -9.57 -16.33
N ASP A 121 15.00 -10.81 -16.83
CA ASP A 121 16.21 -11.57 -17.20
C ASP A 121 16.94 -10.95 -18.40
N ALA A 122 16.27 -10.10 -19.19
CA ALA A 122 16.86 -9.33 -20.28
C ALA A 122 17.51 -8.00 -19.85
N LEU A 123 17.35 -7.56 -18.59
CA LEU A 123 17.95 -6.31 -18.12
C LEU A 123 19.47 -6.44 -18.04
N THR A 124 20.16 -5.47 -18.62
CA THR A 124 21.61 -5.34 -18.53
C THR A 124 22.03 -4.32 -17.47
N ASP A 125 23.32 -4.26 -17.13
CA ASP A 125 23.85 -3.20 -16.26
C ASP A 125 23.69 -1.81 -16.87
N GLU A 126 23.73 -1.69 -18.21
CA GLU A 126 23.50 -0.43 -18.93
C GLU A 126 22.03 0.04 -18.79
N ASP A 127 21.07 -0.88 -18.83
CA ASP A 127 19.66 -0.56 -18.59
C ASP A 127 19.39 -0.08 -17.16
N ARG A 128 20.27 -0.47 -16.23
CA ARG A 128 20.18 -0.14 -14.80
C ARG A 128 20.91 1.17 -14.47
N ASP A 129 21.82 1.62 -15.33
CA ASP A 129 22.50 2.91 -15.21
C ASP A 129 21.60 4.05 -15.72
N VAL A 130 20.61 4.42 -14.89
CA VAL A 130 19.61 5.43 -15.27
C VAL A 130 20.26 6.80 -15.44
N THR A 131 20.35 7.23 -16.70
CA THR A 131 20.75 8.59 -17.06
C THR A 131 19.68 9.62 -16.70
N TRP A 132 20.10 10.87 -16.49
CA TRP A 132 19.21 11.98 -16.17
C TRP A 132 19.26 13.02 -17.30
N GLY A 133 18.08 13.43 -17.76
CA GLY A 133 17.90 14.55 -18.68
C GLY A 133 17.45 15.81 -17.97
N GLY A 134 17.39 16.93 -18.69
CA GLY A 134 17.02 18.23 -18.11
C GLY A 134 18.14 18.85 -17.29
N GLY A 135 17.80 19.73 -16.35
CA GLY A 135 18.77 20.50 -15.55
C GLY A 135 19.45 21.65 -16.31
N GLU A 136 19.24 21.73 -17.62
CA GLU A 136 19.75 22.78 -18.48
C GLU A 136 18.99 24.10 -18.26
N LYS A 137 19.70 25.21 -18.45
CA LYS A 137 19.14 26.55 -18.39
C LYS A 137 18.69 26.99 -19.77
N SER A 138 17.42 27.36 -19.91
CA SER A 138 16.86 27.87 -21.15
C SER A 138 17.41 29.28 -21.50
N PRO A 139 17.22 29.76 -22.73
CA PRO A 139 17.56 31.13 -23.12
C PRO A 139 16.85 32.22 -22.28
N SER A 140 15.69 31.91 -21.69
CA SER A 140 14.97 32.82 -20.77
C SER A 140 15.51 32.78 -19.34
N GLY A 141 16.47 31.92 -19.06
CA GLY A 141 17.07 31.73 -17.75
C GLY A 141 16.32 30.78 -16.82
N ALA A 142 15.21 30.19 -17.27
CA ALA A 142 14.51 29.14 -16.53
C ALA A 142 15.33 27.84 -16.55
N ILE A 143 15.31 27.07 -15.47
CA ILE A 143 15.97 25.75 -15.40
C ILE A 143 14.90 24.68 -15.56
N GLN A 144 15.09 23.76 -16.50
CA GLN A 144 14.23 22.58 -16.59
C GLN A 144 14.53 21.64 -15.44
N MET A 145 13.50 21.17 -14.72
CA MET A 145 13.69 20.18 -13.67
C MET A 145 14.33 18.90 -14.24
N PRO A 146 15.42 18.38 -13.63
CA PRO A 146 16.00 17.11 -14.03
C PRO A 146 14.99 15.97 -13.93
N TYR A 147 15.04 15.03 -14.87
CA TYR A 147 14.17 13.86 -14.90
C TYR A 147 14.95 12.62 -15.35
N PRO A 148 14.63 11.44 -14.82
CA PRO A 148 15.27 10.19 -15.22
C PRO A 148 14.85 9.78 -16.64
N VAL A 149 15.81 9.23 -17.41
CA VAL A 149 15.58 8.67 -18.74
C VAL A 149 15.71 7.17 -18.66
N TYR A 150 14.57 6.49 -18.53
CA TYR A 150 14.51 5.03 -18.46
C TYR A 150 14.63 4.37 -19.84
N SER A 151 15.45 3.32 -19.93
CA SER A 151 15.56 2.49 -21.12
C SER A 151 14.26 1.71 -21.39
N GLU A 152 14.07 1.24 -22.62
CA GLU A 152 12.89 0.45 -22.97
C GLU A 152 12.84 -0.91 -22.22
N PRO A 153 13.96 -1.64 -22.04
CA PRO A 153 13.98 -2.83 -21.18
C PRO A 153 13.52 -2.56 -19.74
N LEU A 154 13.97 -1.47 -19.11
CA LEU A 154 13.52 -1.12 -17.76
C LEU A 154 12.02 -0.78 -17.71
N ARG A 155 11.52 -0.03 -18.70
CA ARG A 155 10.07 0.24 -18.82
C ARG A 155 9.26 -1.04 -19.04
N ARG A 156 9.80 -2.02 -19.76
CA ARG A 156 9.17 -3.34 -19.97
C ARG A 156 8.96 -4.06 -18.63
N VAL A 157 9.95 -4.04 -17.73
CA VAL A 157 9.81 -4.61 -16.38
C VAL A 157 8.73 -3.89 -15.58
N VAL A 158 8.73 -2.56 -15.58
CA VAL A 158 7.71 -1.76 -14.87
C VAL A 158 6.29 -2.05 -15.40
N ARG A 159 6.14 -2.18 -16.72
CA ARG A 159 4.87 -2.58 -17.33
C ARG A 159 4.45 -3.98 -16.89
N ALA A 160 5.38 -4.94 -16.91
CA ALA A 160 5.11 -6.31 -16.47
C ALA A 160 4.68 -6.38 -14.98
N LEU A 161 5.26 -5.54 -14.11
CA LEU A 161 4.82 -5.41 -12.71
C LEU A 161 3.36 -4.95 -12.59
N ASN A 162 2.90 -4.04 -13.47
CA ASN A 162 1.48 -3.67 -13.53
C ASN A 162 0.62 -4.84 -14.03
N GLU A 163 1.07 -5.56 -15.06
CA GLU A 163 0.34 -6.66 -15.69
C GLU A 163 0.21 -7.91 -14.80
N VAL A 164 1.13 -8.14 -13.86
CA VAL A 164 0.98 -9.18 -12.83
C VAL A 164 0.14 -8.72 -11.64
N GLY A 165 -0.30 -7.45 -11.60
CA GLY A 165 -1.11 -6.90 -10.51
C GLY A 165 -0.32 -6.45 -9.28
N ALA A 166 1.01 -6.39 -9.35
CA ALA A 166 1.86 -5.99 -8.22
C ALA A 166 1.77 -4.47 -7.93
N VAL A 167 1.30 -3.68 -8.89
CA VAL A 167 0.99 -2.26 -8.71
C VAL A 167 -0.51 -2.10 -8.52
N THR A 168 -0.95 -1.87 -7.28
CA THR A 168 -2.38 -1.95 -6.92
C THR A 168 -2.89 -0.69 -6.20
N PRO A 169 -4.18 -0.32 -6.37
CA PRO A 169 -4.83 0.67 -5.52
C PRO A 169 -5.11 0.18 -4.09
N GLU A 170 -4.96 -1.13 -3.81
CA GLU A 170 -5.24 -1.73 -2.50
C GLU A 170 -4.19 -1.43 -1.42
N HIS A 171 -3.07 -0.80 -1.80
CA HIS A 171 -2.07 -0.28 -0.90
C HIS A 171 -2.02 1.26 -0.95
N ARG A 172 -2.22 1.90 0.20
CA ARG A 172 -2.10 3.37 0.38
C ARG A 172 -0.65 3.80 0.51
N TRP A 173 0.10 3.74 -0.58
CA TRP A 173 1.55 3.99 -0.57
C TRP A 173 1.97 5.37 -0.07
N MET A 174 1.13 6.41 -0.18
CA MET A 174 1.47 7.77 0.32
C MET A 174 1.43 7.88 1.84
N ASP A 175 0.66 7.01 2.50
CA ASP A 175 0.45 7.02 3.95
C ASP A 175 1.32 5.97 4.66
N ASN A 176 2.19 5.29 3.92
CA ASN A 176 3.06 4.24 4.40
C ASN A 176 4.52 4.57 4.05
N PRO A 177 5.49 4.16 4.89
CA PRO A 177 6.90 4.29 4.56
C PRO A 177 7.23 3.44 3.32
N MET A 178 8.24 3.87 2.55
CA MET A 178 8.79 3.06 1.47
C MET A 178 9.34 1.76 2.06
N PRO A 179 8.97 0.57 1.53
CA PRO A 179 9.56 -0.67 1.98
C PRO A 179 11.07 -0.72 1.68
N GLU A 180 11.83 -1.24 2.65
CA GLU A 180 13.29 -1.40 2.52
C GLU A 180 13.65 -2.83 2.09
N VAL A 181 14.80 -2.97 1.43
CA VAL A 181 15.38 -4.29 1.14
C VAL A 181 15.80 -4.96 2.46
N PRO A 182 15.41 -6.21 2.73
CA PRO A 182 15.83 -6.91 3.94
C PRO A 182 17.35 -6.99 4.05
N ALA A 183 17.91 -6.42 5.12
CA ALA A 183 19.36 -6.34 5.33
C ALA A 183 20.04 -7.71 5.54
N ASP A 184 19.27 -8.75 5.86
CA ASP A 184 19.74 -10.12 6.08
C ASP A 184 19.81 -10.96 4.79
N GLY A 185 19.55 -10.34 3.62
CA GLY A 185 19.57 -10.98 2.31
C GLY A 185 18.41 -11.95 2.06
N ARG A 186 17.40 -11.98 2.95
CA ARG A 186 16.18 -12.76 2.72
C ARG A 186 15.32 -12.07 1.66
N LEU A 187 14.54 -12.87 0.94
CA LEU A 187 13.48 -12.33 0.10
C LEU A 187 12.44 -11.63 0.96
N MET A 188 11.84 -10.58 0.39
CA MET A 188 10.67 -9.93 0.97
C MET A 188 9.51 -10.92 0.99
N THR A 189 8.53 -10.69 1.87
CA THR A 189 7.24 -11.36 1.70
C THR A 189 6.62 -10.90 0.38
N ALA A 190 5.79 -11.73 -0.23
CA ALA A 190 5.12 -11.36 -1.47
C ALA A 190 4.23 -10.11 -1.29
N ALA A 191 3.60 -9.96 -0.12
CA ALA A 191 2.80 -8.77 0.19
C ALA A 191 3.68 -7.52 0.29
N ASP A 192 4.85 -7.59 0.92
CA ASP A 192 5.79 -6.45 0.98
C ASP A 192 6.37 -6.12 -0.39
N ALA A 193 6.58 -7.12 -1.26
CA ALA A 193 6.96 -6.89 -2.64
C ALA A 193 5.86 -6.16 -3.44
N VAL A 194 4.57 -6.45 -3.19
CA VAL A 194 3.44 -5.70 -3.77
C VAL A 194 3.39 -4.26 -3.24
N ARG A 195 3.61 -4.06 -1.92
CA ARG A 195 3.70 -2.71 -1.33
C ARG A 195 4.82 -1.90 -1.98
N ALA A 196 6.00 -2.50 -2.11
CA ALA A 196 7.17 -1.87 -2.71
C ALA A 196 6.98 -1.56 -4.19
N ALA A 197 6.49 -2.52 -4.99
CA ALA A 197 6.17 -2.29 -6.40
C ALA A 197 5.16 -1.15 -6.56
N THR A 198 4.12 -1.12 -5.73
CA THR A 198 3.12 -0.06 -5.74
C THR A 198 3.73 1.30 -5.39
N ALA A 199 4.52 1.39 -4.31
CA ALA A 199 5.14 2.62 -3.87
C ALA A 199 6.16 3.16 -4.89
N VAL A 200 7.00 2.30 -5.45
CA VAL A 200 8.01 2.68 -6.46
C VAL A 200 7.35 3.18 -7.74
N VAL A 201 6.44 2.39 -8.32
CA VAL A 201 5.86 2.69 -9.64
C VAL A 201 4.88 3.86 -9.57
N ARG A 202 4.07 3.97 -8.51
CA ARG A 202 3.17 5.10 -8.34
C ARG A 202 3.91 6.35 -7.87
N GLY A 203 4.92 6.20 -7.02
CA GLY A 203 5.76 7.28 -6.52
C GLY A 203 6.46 8.05 -7.64
N GLU A 204 6.88 7.37 -8.71
CA GLU A 204 7.47 8.02 -9.89
C GLU A 204 6.60 9.12 -10.49
N ARG A 205 5.26 9.00 -10.41
CA ARG A 205 4.34 10.02 -10.93
C ARG A 205 4.31 11.30 -10.10
N PHE A 206 4.84 11.26 -8.89
CA PHE A 206 4.84 12.35 -7.92
C PHE A 206 6.25 12.84 -7.58
N SER A 207 7.27 12.02 -7.79
CA SER A 207 8.66 12.33 -7.50
C SER A 207 9.56 11.66 -8.52
N GLU A 208 10.28 12.50 -9.27
CA GLU A 208 11.22 12.07 -10.30
C GLU A 208 12.33 11.19 -9.70
N GLY A 209 12.55 10.01 -10.29
CA GLY A 209 13.67 9.14 -9.93
C GLY A 209 13.40 8.16 -8.80
N THR A 210 12.14 7.92 -8.44
CA THR A 210 11.75 6.86 -7.49
C THR A 210 12.17 5.49 -8.03
N ILE A 211 11.91 5.20 -9.31
CA ILE A 211 12.35 3.96 -9.98
C ILE A 211 13.88 3.93 -10.10
N ALA A 212 14.50 5.05 -10.47
CA ALA A 212 15.96 5.14 -10.56
C ALA A 212 16.65 4.81 -9.21
N HIS A 213 16.08 5.27 -8.10
CA HIS A 213 16.56 4.94 -6.76
C HIS A 213 16.39 3.45 -6.46
N ALA A 214 15.21 2.89 -6.71
CA ALA A 214 14.90 1.48 -6.48
C ALA A 214 15.75 0.51 -7.33
N VAL A 215 16.18 0.94 -8.52
CA VAL A 215 17.15 0.18 -9.34
C VAL A 215 18.53 0.22 -8.69
N LYS A 216 18.96 1.40 -8.23
CA LYS A 216 20.31 1.63 -7.68
C LYS A 216 20.53 0.94 -6.33
N ASP A 217 19.52 0.91 -5.47
CA ASP A 217 19.61 0.32 -4.13
C ASP A 217 19.25 -1.18 -4.11
N GLY A 218 18.81 -1.73 -5.24
CA GLY A 218 18.43 -3.14 -5.39
C GLY A 218 17.00 -3.47 -4.97
N LEU A 219 16.16 -2.49 -4.63
CA LEU A 219 14.76 -2.71 -4.27
C LEU A 219 13.95 -3.31 -5.42
N LEU A 220 14.18 -2.86 -6.66
CA LEU A 220 13.50 -3.44 -7.84
C LEU A 220 13.81 -4.94 -7.98
N ASP A 221 15.07 -5.32 -7.75
CA ASP A 221 15.52 -6.70 -7.85
C ASP A 221 14.92 -7.57 -6.73
N ALA A 222 14.90 -7.04 -5.50
CA ALA A 222 14.26 -7.70 -4.36
C ALA A 222 12.76 -7.94 -4.61
N VAL A 223 12.06 -6.94 -5.17
CA VAL A 223 10.64 -7.05 -5.55
C VAL A 223 10.42 -8.15 -6.57
N VAL A 224 11.14 -8.12 -7.69
CA VAL A 224 10.94 -9.09 -8.77
C VAL A 224 11.31 -10.51 -8.33
N ALA A 225 12.39 -10.68 -7.59
CA ALA A 225 12.80 -11.98 -7.05
C ALA A 225 11.74 -12.57 -6.10
N SER A 226 11.20 -11.75 -5.19
CA SER A 226 10.19 -12.17 -4.22
C SER A 226 8.87 -12.57 -4.90
N LEU A 227 8.43 -11.79 -5.91
CA LEU A 227 7.21 -12.09 -6.67
C LEU A 227 7.36 -13.36 -7.53
N ARG A 228 8.50 -13.55 -8.20
CA ARG A 228 8.78 -14.78 -8.97
C ARG A 228 8.80 -16.02 -8.07
N ALA A 229 9.40 -15.92 -6.89
CA ALA A 229 9.43 -17.01 -5.92
C ALA A 229 8.01 -17.39 -5.45
N TRP A 230 7.18 -16.39 -5.16
CA TRP A 230 5.77 -16.59 -4.81
C TRP A 230 4.99 -17.30 -5.93
N ALA A 231 5.10 -16.83 -7.17
CA ALA A 231 4.39 -17.43 -8.30
C ALA A 231 4.79 -18.89 -8.53
N ALA A 232 6.08 -19.21 -8.40
CA ALA A 232 6.58 -20.58 -8.52
C ALA A 232 6.04 -21.50 -7.40
N ALA A 233 5.95 -21.00 -6.16
CA ALA A 233 5.36 -21.74 -5.04
C ALA A 233 3.88 -22.05 -5.28
N GLN A 234 3.11 -21.05 -5.73
CA GLN A 234 1.67 -21.20 -6.05
C GLN A 234 1.43 -22.18 -7.21
N GLY A 235 2.27 -22.15 -8.25
CA GLY A 235 2.20 -23.10 -9.36
C GLY A 235 2.51 -24.55 -8.94
N SER A 236 3.39 -24.73 -7.97
CA SER A 236 3.76 -26.06 -7.43
C SER A 236 2.66 -26.67 -6.57
N THR A 237 1.87 -25.84 -5.87
CA THR A 237 0.71 -26.29 -5.09
C THR A 237 -0.49 -26.72 -5.94
N ALA A 238 -0.48 -26.43 -7.24
CA ALA A 238 -1.64 -26.58 -8.14
C ALA A 238 -1.66 -27.85 -9.03
N GLY A 239 -0.84 -28.90 -8.79
CA GLY A 239 -0.88 -30.11 -9.64
C GLY A 239 -0.68 -31.45 -8.93
N PRO A 240 -1.03 -32.61 -9.54
CA PRO A 240 -2.04 -32.88 -10.58
C PRO A 240 -3.35 -33.47 -10.00
N ALA A 241 -4.46 -33.31 -10.72
CA ALA A 241 -5.76 -33.91 -10.35
C ALA A 241 -5.65 -35.46 -10.24
N PRO A 242 -6.38 -36.09 -9.29
CA PRO A 242 -6.30 -37.54 -9.08
C PRO A 242 -6.75 -38.28 -10.34
N SER A 243 -5.91 -39.20 -10.81
CA SER A 243 -6.20 -40.09 -11.92
C SER A 243 -7.40 -40.98 -11.56
N ALA A 244 -8.47 -40.91 -12.34
CA ALA A 244 -9.62 -41.79 -12.16
C ALA A 244 -9.19 -43.25 -12.36
N PRO A 245 -9.63 -44.19 -11.49
CA PRO A 245 -9.32 -45.60 -11.65
C PRO A 245 -10.00 -46.17 -12.91
N ALA A 246 -9.26 -47.02 -13.61
CA ALA A 246 -9.66 -47.73 -14.82
C ALA A 246 -10.77 -48.76 -14.57
#